data_AF-A0A6J1QTN5-F1
#
_entry.id   AF-A0A6J1QTN5-F1
#
_cell.length_a   1.000
_cell.length_b   1.000
_cell.length_c   1.000
_cell.angle_alpha   90.00
_cell.angle_beta   90.00
_cell.angle_gamma   90.00
#
_symmetry.space_group_name_H-M   'P 1'
#
loop_
_entity.id
_entity.type
_entity.pdbx_description
1 polymer ?
#
loop_
_entity_poly.entity_id
_entity_poly.type
_entity_poly.pdbx_seq_one_letter_code
_entity_poly.pdbx_strand_id
1 'polypeptide(L)'
;MANFRGFYIPTFGATVNVAWETLKAMWPENSPCMELIRGGGGVGGGGMGQGHPQGQPGHAQFKSFDEGHDNTEMMTMNGDRAYRDQNNVGIAEDSFSYQRSGDKVRTGSVSSGEFSEYDEGGGEFGGPGVKINEWQAAWNVTNAIQGMFIVSLPFAVLRGGYWAIAAMVGIAHICCYTGKILVECLYELDTVTGQRVRVRDSYVAIAKVCFGPTWGARAVNIAQIIELLMTCILYVVVCGDLMIGTFPEGAIDTRSWMMLIGIFLLPLGFLKSLQHVSVLSFWCTMSHLFINAIIIGYCLLEIGDWGWSKVKWTIDIKNFPISLGVIVFSYTSQIFLPTLEGNLIDRSKFDWMLNWSHIAAAAFKSLFGWICFLTFQNDTQQVITNNLHSAGFKGLVNLCLVVKAVLSYPLPYYAACELLERAFFRGRPKTLFPTIWTVDRELKVWGLAWRVGVIVFTILMAIFIPHFSILMGFIGSFTGTMLSFIWPCYFHLKLKRNSMEWSAVAYDCFVIFLGILFGVIGVYDSGSALIDAFEIGLPF
;
A
#
# COMPACT_ATOMS: atom_id res chain seq x y z
N MET A 1 28.34 24.64 -8.58
CA MET A 1 29.44 24.34 -7.62
C MET A 1 29.32 25.33 -6.47
N ALA A 2 29.59 24.93 -5.24
CA ALA A 2 29.57 25.81 -4.07
C ALA A 2 30.76 25.46 -3.17
N ASN A 3 31.43 26.48 -2.61
CA ASN A 3 32.64 26.32 -1.81
C ASN A 3 32.33 26.73 -0.37
N PHE A 4 32.43 25.79 0.57
CA PHE A 4 32.20 26.04 1.99
C PHE A 4 33.43 25.66 2.82
N ARG A 5 34.07 26.67 3.41
CA ARG A 5 35.07 26.54 4.49
C ARG A 5 36.17 25.48 4.28
N GLY A 6 36.72 25.40 3.06
CA GLY A 6 37.97 24.68 2.78
C GLY A 6 37.88 23.16 2.68
N PHE A 7 36.72 22.54 2.92
CA PHE A 7 36.51 21.11 2.68
C PHE A 7 35.90 20.88 1.29
N TYR A 8 36.62 20.14 0.44
CA TYR A 8 36.23 19.90 -0.94
C TYR A 8 35.20 18.76 -1.03
N ILE A 9 33.92 19.12 -1.06
CA ILE A 9 32.83 18.15 -1.26
C ILE A 9 32.66 17.90 -2.77
N PRO A 10 32.99 16.69 -3.29
CA PRO A 10 32.78 16.37 -4.70
C PRO A 10 31.29 16.36 -5.05
N THR A 11 30.97 16.63 -6.32
CA THR A 11 29.59 16.52 -6.82
C THR A 11 29.13 15.06 -6.78
N PHE A 12 27.82 14.85 -6.55
CA PHE A 12 27.24 13.52 -6.37
C PHE A 12 27.66 12.49 -7.44
N GLY A 13 27.69 12.89 -8.72
CA GLY A 13 28.14 12.02 -9.82
C GLY A 13 29.63 11.66 -9.76
N ALA A 14 30.50 12.53 -9.24
CA ALA A 14 31.90 12.20 -9.00
C ALA A 14 32.04 11.22 -7.83
N THR A 15 31.28 11.40 -6.74
CA THR A 15 31.23 10.45 -5.62
C THR A 15 30.78 9.06 -6.07
N VAL A 16 29.74 8.99 -6.92
CA VAL A 16 29.25 7.73 -7.49
C VAL A 16 30.29 7.08 -8.42
N ASN A 17 30.97 7.84 -9.29
CA ASN A 17 32.01 7.29 -10.15
C ASN A 17 33.22 6.77 -9.36
N VAL A 18 33.65 7.47 -8.30
CA VAL A 18 34.74 7.01 -7.43
C VAL A 18 34.33 5.75 -6.65
N ALA A 19 33.11 5.69 -6.12
CA ALA A 19 32.58 4.48 -5.48
C ALA A 19 32.50 3.30 -6.46
N TRP A 20 32.09 3.54 -7.71
CA TRP A 20 32.00 2.52 -8.76
C TRP A 20 33.38 1.93 -9.13
N GLU A 21 34.37 2.78 -9.41
CA GLU A 21 35.73 2.30 -9.73
C GLU A 21 36.43 1.67 -8.51
N THR A 22 36.10 2.11 -7.28
CA THR A 22 36.60 1.46 -6.05
C THR A 22 36.00 0.07 -5.86
N LEU A 23 34.68 -0.10 -6.06
CA LEU A 23 34.01 -1.41 -6.01
C LEU A 23 34.56 -2.38 -7.08
N LYS A 24 34.81 -1.86 -8.28
CA LYS A 24 35.40 -2.59 -9.41
C LYS A 24 36.85 -3.01 -9.14
N ALA A 25 37.64 -2.19 -8.45
CA ALA A 25 39.00 -2.52 -8.02
C ALA A 25 39.07 -3.56 -6.87
N MET A 26 37.98 -3.77 -6.14
CA MET A 26 37.90 -4.78 -5.07
C MET A 26 37.38 -6.16 -5.54
N TRP A 27 37.09 -6.33 -6.83
CA TRP A 27 36.50 -7.56 -7.36
C TRP A 27 37.57 -8.57 -7.83
N PRO A 28 37.52 -9.86 -7.42
CA PRO A 28 38.45 -10.87 -7.96
C PRO A 28 38.22 -11.10 -9.45
N GLU A 29 39.30 -11.11 -10.24
CA GLU A 29 39.24 -11.11 -11.71
C GLU A 29 38.53 -12.33 -12.32
N ASN A 30 38.51 -13.46 -11.61
CA ASN A 30 37.88 -14.72 -12.05
C ASN A 30 36.43 -14.90 -11.55
N SER A 31 35.65 -13.81 -11.51
CA SER A 31 34.22 -13.85 -11.17
C SER A 31 33.34 -13.95 -12.43
N PRO A 32 32.33 -14.84 -12.50
CA PRO A 32 31.47 -14.98 -13.68
C PRO A 32 30.60 -13.73 -13.98
N CYS A 33 30.49 -12.78 -13.03
CA CYS A 33 29.89 -11.48 -13.32
C CYS A 33 30.75 -10.60 -14.26
N MET A 34 32.05 -10.87 -14.41
CA MET A 34 32.96 -10.03 -15.17
C MET A 34 32.90 -10.29 -16.69
N GLU A 35 32.54 -11.51 -17.10
CA GLU A 35 32.27 -11.83 -18.52
C GLU A 35 31.03 -11.10 -19.04
N LEU A 36 29.98 -11.00 -18.22
CA LEU A 36 28.77 -10.23 -18.52
C LEU A 36 29.06 -8.73 -18.74
N ILE A 37 30.08 -8.19 -18.09
CA ILE A 37 30.52 -6.80 -18.29
C ILE A 37 31.36 -6.67 -19.57
N ARG A 38 32.25 -7.62 -19.88
CA ARG A 38 33.02 -7.63 -21.13
C ARG A 38 32.14 -7.84 -22.38
N GLY A 39 31.11 -8.67 -22.28
CA GLY A 39 30.19 -8.96 -23.39
C GLY A 39 29.23 -7.82 -23.78
N GLY A 40 29.11 -6.77 -22.95
CA GLY A 40 28.14 -5.68 -23.17
C GLY A 40 28.64 -4.48 -24.00
N GLY A 41 29.95 -4.36 -24.22
CA GLY A 41 30.56 -3.16 -24.82
C GLY A 41 30.87 -3.28 -26.31
N GLY A 42 29.85 -3.30 -27.19
CA GLY A 42 30.05 -3.77 -28.58
C GLY A 42 29.29 -3.10 -29.74
N VAL A 43 28.57 -1.98 -29.59
CA VAL A 43 27.94 -1.28 -30.74
C VAL A 43 27.97 0.25 -30.56
N GLY A 44 28.37 0.99 -31.60
CA GLY A 44 28.03 2.42 -31.75
C GLY A 44 29.17 3.43 -31.62
N GLY A 45 30.14 3.44 -32.54
CA GLY A 45 31.14 4.51 -32.67
C GLY A 45 31.63 4.64 -34.12
N GLY A 46 31.12 5.64 -34.85
CA GLY A 46 31.45 5.84 -36.27
C GLY A 46 32.81 6.54 -36.48
N GLY A 47 33.63 6.02 -37.39
CA GLY A 47 34.93 6.60 -37.73
C GLY A 47 34.88 7.58 -38.91
N MET A 48 35.70 8.63 -38.83
CA MET A 48 36.19 9.42 -39.97
C MET A 48 37.72 9.36 -39.97
N GLY A 49 38.36 9.17 -41.14
CA GLY A 49 39.81 9.33 -41.27
C GLY A 49 40.55 8.27 -42.10
N GLN A 50 40.54 8.44 -43.43
CA GLN A 50 41.62 8.19 -44.41
C GLN A 50 42.71 7.12 -44.11
N GLY A 51 42.84 6.12 -45.01
CA GLY A 51 44.02 5.23 -45.06
C GLY A 51 43.93 4.13 -46.11
N HIS A 52 44.69 4.25 -47.21
CA HIS A 52 44.84 3.27 -48.31
C HIS A 52 46.36 3.15 -48.62
N PRO A 53 46.87 2.15 -49.40
CA PRO A 53 46.19 1.10 -50.17
C PRO A 53 46.88 -0.31 -50.08
N GLN A 54 46.58 -1.21 -51.05
CA GLN A 54 47.20 -2.53 -51.35
C GLN A 54 46.75 -3.71 -50.45
N GLY A 55 46.58 -4.96 -50.93
CA GLY A 55 46.80 -5.55 -52.27
C GLY A 55 45.66 -6.50 -52.75
N GLN A 56 45.95 -7.35 -53.75
CA GLN A 56 44.94 -8.01 -54.62
C GLN A 56 44.80 -9.57 -54.38
N PRO A 57 44.11 -10.40 -55.21
CA PRO A 57 43.01 -11.24 -54.72
C PRO A 57 43.23 -12.78 -54.76
N GLY A 58 42.26 -13.55 -54.26
CA GLY A 58 42.18 -15.02 -54.38
C GLY A 58 40.75 -15.51 -54.65
N HIS A 59 40.61 -16.66 -55.32
CA HIS A 59 39.34 -17.19 -55.84
C HIS A 59 38.98 -18.56 -55.23
N ALA A 60 37.72 -18.98 -55.42
CA ALA A 60 37.22 -20.37 -55.38
C ALA A 60 37.16 -21.08 -54.00
N GLN A 61 36.52 -22.24 -53.84
CA GLN A 61 35.23 -22.76 -54.35
C GLN A 61 34.93 -24.10 -53.65
N PHE A 62 33.77 -24.21 -53.01
CA PHE A 62 32.93 -25.40 -52.80
C PHE A 62 33.58 -26.82 -52.88
N LYS A 63 33.68 -27.54 -51.75
CA LYS A 63 33.22 -28.95 -51.64
C LYS A 63 33.18 -29.50 -50.21
N SER A 64 32.32 -30.51 -50.02
CA SER A 64 32.24 -31.40 -48.87
C SER A 64 33.09 -32.67 -49.08
N PHE A 65 33.42 -33.38 -47.99
CA PHE A 65 33.12 -34.82 -47.81
C PHE A 65 33.21 -35.22 -46.31
N ASP A 66 33.09 -36.51 -46.00
CA ASP A 66 32.67 -37.10 -44.72
C ASP A 66 33.67 -38.19 -44.21
N GLU A 67 33.30 -38.92 -43.13
CA GLU A 67 33.96 -40.10 -42.50
C GLU A 67 35.20 -39.81 -41.62
N GLY A 68 35.44 -40.50 -40.48
CA GLY A 68 34.62 -41.50 -39.76
C GLY A 68 35.37 -42.18 -38.58
N HIS A 69 34.64 -42.95 -37.74
CA HIS A 69 35.11 -43.84 -36.62
C HIS A 69 35.75 -43.15 -35.37
N ASP A 70 35.65 -43.64 -34.11
CA ASP A 70 35.02 -44.85 -33.49
C ASP A 70 34.82 -44.60 -31.95
N ASN A 71 34.03 -45.32 -31.13
CA ASN A 71 33.01 -46.37 -31.37
C ASN A 71 31.68 -46.00 -30.62
N THR A 72 31.17 -46.54 -29.48
CA THR A 72 31.51 -47.68 -28.59
C THR A 72 30.25 -48.20 -27.85
N GLU A 73 30.00 -49.51 -27.92
CA GLU A 73 29.09 -50.36 -27.10
C GLU A 73 27.55 -50.19 -27.09
N MET A 74 26.87 -51.34 -27.02
CA MET A 74 25.42 -51.57 -26.90
C MET A 74 25.15 -52.65 -25.85
N MET A 75 23.93 -52.72 -25.29
CA MET A 75 23.34 -54.03 -24.99
C MET A 75 21.79 -54.04 -24.91
N THR A 76 21.18 -55.12 -25.39
CA THR A 76 19.72 -55.38 -25.35
C THR A 76 19.43 -56.87 -25.25
N MET A 77 18.59 -57.30 -24.28
CA MET A 77 17.92 -58.62 -24.20
C MET A 77 16.87 -58.57 -23.06
N ASN A 78 15.86 -59.45 -22.93
CA ASN A 78 15.05 -60.31 -23.83
C ASN A 78 13.94 -60.98 -22.95
N GLY A 79 12.83 -61.54 -23.47
CA GLY A 79 11.94 -62.41 -22.66
C GLY A 79 10.44 -62.56 -22.99
N ASP A 80 10.12 -63.55 -23.83
CA ASP A 80 8.93 -64.45 -23.92
C ASP A 80 7.52 -64.20 -23.29
N ARG A 81 6.50 -64.37 -24.17
CA ARG A 81 5.30 -65.27 -24.12
C ARG A 81 4.11 -65.16 -23.12
N ALA A 82 2.99 -64.67 -23.69
CA ALA A 82 1.74 -65.43 -24.06
C ALA A 82 0.57 -65.74 -23.07
N TYR A 83 -0.65 -65.77 -23.66
CA TYR A 83 -2.00 -66.16 -23.13
C TYR A 83 -2.62 -65.23 -22.04
N ARG A 84 -3.95 -64.95 -21.95
CA ARG A 84 -5.15 -65.72 -22.37
C ARG A 84 -6.48 -64.88 -22.53
N ASP A 85 -7.31 -65.25 -23.52
CA ASP A 85 -8.78 -65.14 -23.77
C ASP A 85 -9.78 -64.11 -23.13
N GLN A 86 -10.62 -63.54 -24.02
CA GLN A 86 -12.13 -63.50 -24.09
C GLN A 86 -13.07 -62.51 -23.34
N ASN A 87 -13.84 -61.78 -24.17
CA ASN A 87 -15.32 -61.62 -24.26
C ASN A 87 -16.21 -61.13 -23.08
N ASN A 88 -16.77 -59.91 -23.22
CA ASN A 88 -18.22 -59.59 -23.39
C ASN A 88 -18.39 -58.05 -23.52
N VAL A 89 -19.24 -57.41 -24.37
CA VAL A 89 -20.65 -57.55 -24.82
C VAL A 89 -21.64 -56.65 -24.03
N GLY A 90 -22.35 -55.76 -24.75
CA GLY A 90 -23.33 -54.74 -24.27
C GLY A 90 -23.05 -53.36 -24.90
N ILE A 91 -23.84 -52.74 -25.81
CA ILE A 91 -25.29 -52.41 -25.87
C ILE A 91 -25.66 -51.33 -24.83
N ALA A 92 -26.30 -50.18 -25.13
CA ALA A 92 -26.89 -49.57 -26.34
C ALA A 92 -26.40 -48.08 -26.46
N GLU A 93 -26.32 -47.38 -27.60
CA GLU A 93 -27.30 -47.01 -28.65
C GLU A 93 -28.19 -45.78 -28.31
N ASP A 94 -28.68 -45.08 -29.36
CA ASP A 94 -29.60 -43.92 -29.39
C ASP A 94 -29.14 -42.50 -28.91
N SER A 95 -29.47 -41.38 -29.59
CA SER A 95 -30.03 -41.23 -30.96
C SER A 95 -29.93 -39.81 -31.58
N PHE A 96 -29.94 -39.77 -32.92
CA PHE A 96 -30.36 -38.70 -33.88
C PHE A 96 -29.75 -37.27 -33.88
N SER A 97 -28.82 -37.06 -34.83
CA SER A 97 -28.94 -36.18 -36.03
C SER A 97 -29.84 -34.92 -36.00
N TYR A 98 -29.43 -33.77 -36.59
CA TYR A 98 -29.28 -33.64 -38.04
C TYR A 98 -28.25 -32.58 -38.52
N GLN A 99 -27.78 -32.74 -39.77
CA GLN A 99 -26.70 -31.94 -40.38
C GLN A 99 -26.99 -31.66 -41.87
N ARG A 100 -26.82 -30.40 -42.31
CA ARG A 100 -26.73 -29.98 -43.73
C ARG A 100 -25.93 -28.65 -43.76
N SER A 101 -24.67 -28.59 -44.22
CA SER A 101 -24.06 -28.96 -45.53
C SER A 101 -24.32 -27.91 -46.61
N GLY A 102 -23.23 -27.29 -47.12
CA GLY A 102 -23.28 -26.10 -47.99
C GLY A 102 -21.90 -25.48 -48.32
N ASP A 103 -20.97 -26.31 -48.81
CA ASP A 103 -19.76 -26.02 -49.63
C ASP A 103 -19.14 -24.59 -49.74
N LYS A 104 -17.81 -24.51 -49.46
CA LYS A 104 -16.75 -23.66 -50.12
C LYS A 104 -16.93 -22.11 -50.10
N VAL A 105 -15.90 -21.25 -50.01
CA VAL A 105 -14.61 -21.19 -50.74
C VAL A 105 -13.54 -20.50 -49.86
N ARG A 106 -12.26 -20.73 -50.17
CA ARG A 106 -11.10 -20.11 -49.52
C ARG A 106 -10.62 -18.88 -50.29
N THR A 107 -10.69 -17.69 -49.69
CA THR A 107 -9.92 -16.49 -50.10
C THR A 107 -9.39 -15.78 -48.86
N GLY A 108 -8.20 -15.19 -48.97
CA GLY A 108 -7.57 -14.41 -47.90
C GLY A 108 -7.18 -13.03 -48.41
N SER A 109 -7.27 -12.02 -47.54
CA SER A 109 -6.69 -10.70 -47.75
C SER A 109 -6.13 -10.20 -46.42
N VAL A 110 -5.03 -9.45 -46.48
CA VAL A 110 -4.31 -8.95 -45.30
C VAL A 110 -4.58 -7.46 -45.14
N SER A 111 -4.96 -7.02 -43.94
CA SER A 111 -4.71 -5.65 -43.49
C SER A 111 -4.74 -5.54 -41.96
N SER A 112 -3.82 -4.72 -41.44
CA SER A 112 -3.88 -3.89 -40.21
C SER A 112 -4.98 -4.16 -39.15
N GLY A 113 -4.67 -4.26 -37.85
CA GLY A 113 -3.36 -4.13 -37.17
C GLY A 113 -3.53 -3.74 -35.70
N GLU A 114 -2.67 -4.27 -34.83
CA GLU A 114 -2.44 -3.88 -33.42
C GLU A 114 -3.67 -3.44 -32.60
N PHE A 115 -4.50 -4.39 -32.19
CA PHE A 115 -5.16 -4.30 -30.87
C PHE A 115 -4.42 -5.23 -29.91
N SER A 116 -3.68 -4.68 -28.96
CA SER A 116 -2.89 -5.47 -28.03
C SER A 116 -3.77 -6.03 -26.91
N GLU A 117 -4.07 -7.32 -26.99
CA GLU A 117 -4.50 -8.11 -25.83
C GLU A 117 -3.46 -8.06 -24.69
N TYR A 118 -3.84 -8.54 -23.50
CA TYR A 118 -3.07 -8.48 -22.25
C TYR A 118 -2.97 -7.10 -21.57
N ASP A 119 -4.14 -6.48 -21.33
CA ASP A 119 -4.37 -5.70 -20.11
C ASP A 119 -5.54 -6.36 -19.32
N GLU A 120 -5.29 -7.58 -18.79
CA GLU A 120 -6.23 -8.19 -17.84
C GLU A 120 -6.35 -7.31 -16.59
N GLY A 121 -7.57 -6.88 -16.30
CA GLY A 121 -7.91 -5.92 -15.24
C GLY A 121 -7.68 -6.42 -13.83
N GLY A 122 -6.41 -6.50 -13.41
CA GLY A 122 -6.03 -6.65 -12.01
C GLY A 122 -6.33 -5.36 -11.23
N GLY A 123 -7.52 -5.29 -10.63
CA GLY A 123 -7.92 -4.24 -9.68
C GLY A 123 -6.84 -4.04 -8.61
N GLU A 124 -6.71 -2.82 -8.07
CA GLU A 124 -5.61 -2.36 -7.22
C GLU A 124 -5.39 -3.15 -5.90
N PHE A 125 -6.32 -4.04 -5.57
CA PHE A 125 -6.32 -5.01 -4.46
C PHE A 125 -7.04 -6.31 -4.91
N GLY A 126 -6.73 -6.88 -6.08
CA GLY A 126 -7.57 -7.94 -6.66
C GLY A 126 -6.88 -8.85 -7.67
N GLY A 127 -6.43 -10.02 -7.20
CA GLY A 127 -6.12 -11.16 -8.07
C GLY A 127 -7.41 -11.80 -8.63
N PRO A 128 -7.43 -12.32 -9.88
CA PRO A 128 -8.64 -12.89 -10.46
C PRO A 128 -9.12 -14.12 -9.68
N GLY A 129 -10.35 -14.07 -9.13
CA GLY A 129 -11.07 -15.26 -8.65
C GLY A 129 -12.03 -15.08 -7.47
N VAL A 130 -11.76 -14.16 -6.53
CA VAL A 130 -12.51 -14.10 -5.25
C VAL A 130 -13.15 -12.74 -5.00
N LYS A 131 -14.49 -12.68 -5.08
CA LYS A 131 -15.28 -11.54 -4.59
C LYS A 131 -15.47 -11.62 -3.07
N ILE A 132 -15.62 -10.47 -2.42
CA ILE A 132 -15.95 -10.35 -0.99
C ILE A 132 -17.40 -9.91 -0.80
N ASN A 133 -18.04 -10.38 0.26
CA ASN A 133 -19.39 -9.91 0.63
C ASN A 133 -19.34 -8.54 1.31
N GLU A 134 -20.49 -7.88 1.41
CA GLU A 134 -20.64 -6.55 2.00
C GLU A 134 -20.16 -6.47 3.46
N TRP A 135 -20.21 -7.57 4.20
CA TRP A 135 -19.77 -7.65 5.61
C TRP A 135 -18.25 -7.72 5.72
N GLN A 136 -17.59 -8.53 4.88
CA GLN A 136 -16.14 -8.57 4.74
C GLN A 136 -15.60 -7.23 4.21
N ALA A 137 -16.29 -6.60 3.26
CA ALA A 137 -15.98 -5.25 2.80
C ALA A 137 -16.10 -4.23 3.95
N ALA A 138 -17.22 -4.23 4.68
CA ALA A 138 -17.43 -3.38 5.85
C ALA A 138 -16.35 -3.60 6.92
N TRP A 139 -15.90 -4.82 7.19
CA TRP A 139 -14.82 -5.09 8.13
C TRP A 139 -13.46 -4.58 7.65
N ASN A 140 -13.14 -4.65 6.36
CA ASN A 140 -11.89 -4.10 5.84
C ASN A 140 -11.90 -2.55 5.80
N VAL A 141 -13.03 -1.92 5.46
CA VAL A 141 -13.23 -0.47 5.63
C VAL A 141 -13.14 -0.06 7.10
N THR A 142 -13.77 -0.82 8.00
CA THR A 142 -13.72 -0.55 9.44
C THR A 142 -12.31 -0.74 9.97
N ASN A 143 -11.57 -1.79 9.59
CA ASN A 143 -10.17 -1.96 10.01
C ASN A 143 -9.29 -0.76 9.57
N ALA A 144 -9.48 -0.27 8.34
CA ALA A 144 -8.77 0.92 7.84
C ALA A 144 -9.15 2.22 8.57
N ILE A 145 -10.44 2.55 8.67
CA ILE A 145 -10.94 3.80 9.30
C ILE A 145 -10.79 3.77 10.82
N GLN A 146 -10.86 2.61 11.44
CA GLN A 146 -10.87 2.49 12.90
C GLN A 146 -9.44 2.32 13.46
N GLY A 147 -8.63 1.50 12.78
CA GLY A 147 -7.18 1.34 12.97
C GLY A 147 -6.71 1.08 14.40
N MET A 148 -5.41 1.28 14.63
CA MET A 148 -4.87 1.46 15.97
C MET A 148 -5.36 2.77 16.59
N PHE A 149 -5.38 3.83 15.77
CA PHE A 149 -5.11 5.22 16.16
C PHE A 149 -6.17 5.90 17.03
N ILE A 150 -7.29 5.24 17.30
CA ILE A 150 -8.30 5.72 18.27
C ILE A 150 -7.70 6.05 19.64
N VAL A 151 -6.65 5.34 20.06
CA VAL A 151 -5.99 5.53 21.37
C VAL A 151 -5.33 6.90 21.56
N SER A 152 -5.16 7.67 20.48
CA SER A 152 -4.62 9.04 20.49
C SER A 152 -5.67 10.14 20.32
N LEU A 153 -6.93 9.78 20.03
CA LEU A 153 -8.01 10.75 19.88
C LEU A 153 -8.40 11.49 21.18
N PRO A 154 -8.28 10.89 22.39
CA PRO A 154 -8.42 11.66 23.65
C PRO A 154 -7.37 12.78 23.77
N PHE A 155 -6.14 12.56 23.29
CA PHE A 155 -5.10 13.60 23.26
C PHE A 155 -5.45 14.72 22.26
N ALA A 156 -6.10 14.41 21.15
CA ALA A 156 -6.67 15.44 20.28
C ALA A 156 -7.73 16.30 21.00
N VAL A 157 -8.55 15.70 21.89
CA VAL A 157 -9.50 16.44 22.76
C VAL A 157 -8.77 17.27 23.83
N LEU A 158 -7.63 16.83 24.38
CA LEU A 158 -6.80 17.66 25.28
C LEU A 158 -6.34 18.97 24.62
N ARG A 159 -6.05 18.95 23.32
CA ARG A 159 -5.55 20.09 22.52
C ARG A 159 -6.64 20.95 21.89
N GLY A 160 -7.70 20.34 21.36
CA GLY A 160 -8.79 21.03 20.67
C GLY A 160 -10.10 21.18 21.45
N GLY A 161 -10.27 20.46 22.56
CA GLY A 161 -11.52 20.42 23.32
C GLY A 161 -12.72 20.06 22.45
N TYR A 162 -13.80 20.84 22.53
CA TYR A 162 -14.99 20.64 21.69
C TYR A 162 -14.72 20.75 20.18
N TRP A 163 -13.70 21.50 19.75
CA TRP A 163 -13.33 21.59 18.34
C TRP A 163 -12.70 20.31 17.79
N ALA A 164 -12.04 19.50 18.64
CA ALA A 164 -11.57 18.17 18.23
C ALA A 164 -12.74 17.22 17.99
N ILE A 165 -13.77 17.27 18.84
CA ILE A 165 -15.00 16.46 18.70
C ILE A 165 -15.75 16.88 17.42
N ALA A 166 -15.93 18.19 17.19
CA ALA A 166 -16.52 18.70 15.96
C ALA A 166 -15.71 18.32 14.71
N ALA A 167 -14.37 18.36 14.79
CA ALA A 167 -13.49 17.93 13.70
C ALA A 167 -13.60 16.43 13.42
N MET A 168 -13.73 15.56 14.43
CA MET A 168 -13.93 14.12 14.20
C MET A 168 -15.22 13.83 13.41
N VAL A 169 -16.32 14.52 13.69
CA VAL A 169 -17.58 14.37 12.95
C VAL A 169 -17.49 15.01 11.54
N GLY A 170 -16.94 16.22 11.45
CA GLY A 170 -16.81 16.94 10.17
C GLY A 170 -15.88 16.24 9.18
N ILE A 171 -14.72 15.75 9.65
CA ILE A 171 -13.77 15.00 8.82
C ILE A 171 -14.35 13.65 8.41
N ALA A 172 -15.11 12.96 9.27
CA ALA A 172 -15.82 11.74 8.86
C ALA A 172 -16.84 12.00 7.73
N HIS A 173 -17.57 13.12 7.79
CA HIS A 173 -18.48 13.52 6.73
C HIS A 173 -17.75 13.84 5.42
N ILE A 174 -16.64 14.60 5.49
CA ILE A 174 -15.80 14.90 4.32
C ILE A 174 -15.21 13.61 3.72
N CYS A 175 -14.64 12.70 4.52
CA CYS A 175 -14.12 11.43 4.02
C CYS A 175 -15.21 10.52 3.40
N CYS A 176 -16.41 10.52 3.97
CA CYS A 176 -17.55 9.78 3.39
C CYS A 176 -17.94 10.36 2.01
N TYR A 177 -18.02 11.69 1.89
CA TYR A 177 -18.29 12.36 0.62
C TYR A 177 -17.19 12.14 -0.42
N THR A 178 -15.93 12.38 -0.06
CA THR A 178 -14.79 12.25 -0.98
C THR A 178 -14.59 10.81 -1.44
N GLY A 179 -14.89 9.83 -0.59
CA GLY A 179 -14.87 8.42 -0.95
C GLY A 179 -15.90 8.04 -2.03
N LYS A 180 -17.08 8.67 -2.04
CA LYS A 180 -18.11 8.44 -3.07
C LYS A 180 -17.73 9.05 -4.41
N ILE A 181 -17.35 10.33 -4.44
CA ILE A 181 -16.96 10.99 -5.69
C ILE A 181 -15.69 10.35 -6.29
N LEU A 182 -14.79 9.83 -5.45
CA LEU A 182 -13.63 9.06 -5.91
C LEU A 182 -14.05 7.77 -6.62
N VAL A 183 -15.02 7.04 -6.07
CA VAL A 183 -15.61 5.86 -6.73
C VAL A 183 -16.41 6.26 -7.97
N GLU A 184 -17.09 7.41 -7.98
CA GLU A 184 -17.78 7.90 -9.18
C GLU A 184 -16.82 8.26 -10.32
N CYS A 185 -15.61 8.74 -10.01
CA CYS A 185 -14.56 8.98 -10.99
C CYS A 185 -14.06 7.70 -11.69
N LEU A 186 -14.31 6.50 -11.13
CA LEU A 186 -14.02 5.22 -11.78
C LEU A 186 -14.98 4.90 -12.94
N TYR A 187 -16.11 5.62 -13.00
CA TYR A 187 -17.25 5.33 -13.85
C TYR A 187 -17.52 6.45 -14.85
N GLU A 188 -17.89 6.09 -16.07
CA GLU A 188 -18.38 7.01 -17.10
C GLU A 188 -19.75 6.57 -17.63
N LEU A 189 -20.44 7.51 -18.27
CA LEU A 189 -21.67 7.22 -19.01
C LEU A 189 -21.28 6.80 -20.42
N ASP A 190 -21.64 5.59 -20.81
CA ASP A 190 -21.53 5.16 -22.20
C ASP A 190 -22.42 6.04 -23.07
N THR A 191 -21.82 6.69 -24.08
CA THR A 191 -22.50 7.58 -25.01
C THR A 191 -23.50 6.87 -25.93
N VAL A 192 -23.46 5.54 -26.03
CA VAL A 192 -24.37 4.73 -26.85
C VAL A 192 -25.54 4.19 -26.05
N THR A 193 -25.30 3.55 -24.89
CA THR A 193 -26.36 2.94 -24.06
C THR A 193 -26.89 3.83 -22.94
N GLY A 194 -26.20 4.93 -22.61
CA GLY A 194 -26.50 5.77 -21.44
C GLY A 194 -26.17 5.10 -20.09
N GLN A 195 -25.56 3.92 -20.07
CA GLN A 195 -25.30 3.17 -18.84
C GLN A 195 -23.98 3.57 -18.17
N ARG A 196 -23.93 3.38 -16.84
CA ARG A 196 -22.78 3.71 -15.98
C ARG A 196 -21.73 2.59 -16.02
N VAL A 197 -20.74 2.69 -16.90
CA VAL A 197 -19.69 1.69 -17.13
C VAL A 197 -18.43 2.03 -16.32
N ARG A 198 -17.80 1.03 -15.67
CA ARG A 198 -16.56 1.21 -14.89
C ARG A 198 -15.37 1.17 -15.86
N VAL A 199 -14.75 2.33 -16.10
CA VAL A 199 -13.68 2.52 -17.09
C VAL A 199 -12.28 2.66 -16.47
N ARG A 200 -12.19 2.63 -15.13
CA ARG A 200 -10.94 2.71 -14.37
C ARG A 200 -10.97 1.77 -13.17
N ASP A 201 -9.83 1.19 -12.84
CA ASP A 201 -9.70 0.16 -11.80
C ASP A 201 -9.03 0.61 -10.49
N SER A 202 -8.48 1.82 -10.48
CA SER A 202 -7.52 2.27 -9.48
C SER A 202 -7.55 3.78 -9.26
N TYR A 203 -7.11 4.21 -8.08
CA TYR A 203 -6.89 5.63 -7.79
C TYR A 203 -5.84 6.21 -8.77
N VAL A 204 -4.78 5.43 -9.05
CA VAL A 204 -3.74 5.75 -10.03
C VAL A 204 -4.31 5.90 -11.45
N ALA A 205 -5.33 5.13 -11.85
CA ALA A 205 -5.97 5.28 -13.17
C ALA A 205 -6.79 6.57 -13.31
N ILE A 206 -7.46 7.03 -12.25
CA ILE A 206 -8.13 8.34 -12.25
C ILE A 206 -7.08 9.45 -12.41
N ALA A 207 -5.98 9.36 -11.66
CA ALA A 207 -4.90 10.34 -11.71
C ALA A 207 -4.23 10.45 -13.08
N LYS A 208 -4.02 9.32 -13.78
CA LYS A 208 -3.49 9.28 -15.16
C LYS A 208 -4.32 10.13 -16.15
N VAL A 209 -5.64 10.19 -15.98
CA VAL A 209 -6.51 10.99 -16.85
C VAL A 209 -6.52 12.46 -16.43
N CYS A 210 -6.51 12.75 -15.13
CA CYS A 210 -6.66 14.11 -14.62
C CYS A 210 -5.36 14.95 -14.61
N PHE A 211 -4.21 14.30 -14.40
CA PHE A 211 -2.87 14.91 -14.34
C PHE A 211 -1.92 14.40 -15.43
N GLY A 212 -2.42 13.63 -16.39
CA GLY A 212 -1.63 13.00 -17.45
C GLY A 212 -0.92 11.70 -17.02
N PRO A 213 -0.56 10.84 -17.99
CA PRO A 213 -0.23 9.43 -17.75
C PRO A 213 1.06 9.21 -16.95
N THR A 214 1.98 10.16 -16.95
CA THR A 214 3.28 10.08 -16.26
C THR A 214 3.24 10.74 -14.88
N TRP A 215 2.89 12.03 -14.82
CA TRP A 215 2.85 12.80 -13.57
C TRP A 215 1.72 12.36 -12.64
N GLY A 216 0.51 12.16 -13.16
CA GLY A 216 -0.62 11.68 -12.36
C GLY A 216 -0.38 10.31 -11.74
N ALA A 217 0.16 9.38 -12.53
CA ALA A 217 0.50 8.05 -12.04
C ALA A 217 1.57 8.10 -10.94
N ARG A 218 2.60 8.93 -11.10
CA ARG A 218 3.69 9.07 -10.12
C ARG A 218 3.21 9.72 -8.82
N ALA A 219 2.50 10.84 -8.91
CA ALA A 219 2.08 11.60 -7.73
C ALA A 219 1.22 10.77 -6.76
N VAL A 220 0.16 10.14 -7.28
CA VAL A 220 -0.79 9.39 -6.44
C VAL A 220 -0.16 8.09 -5.92
N ASN A 221 0.58 7.35 -6.76
CA ASN A 221 1.26 6.12 -6.33
C ASN A 221 2.32 6.39 -5.25
N ILE A 222 3.12 7.46 -5.38
CA ILE A 222 4.11 7.84 -4.35
C ILE A 222 3.41 8.19 -3.03
N ALA A 223 2.34 8.97 -3.07
CA ALA A 223 1.59 9.32 -1.87
C ALA A 223 0.91 8.10 -1.20
N GLN A 224 0.31 7.19 -1.98
CA GLN A 224 -0.26 5.94 -1.45
C GLN A 224 0.83 5.08 -0.80
N ILE A 225 2.00 4.91 -1.45
CA ILE A 225 3.13 4.15 -0.89
C ILE A 225 3.62 4.80 0.41
N ILE A 226 3.73 6.13 0.47
CA ILE A 226 4.12 6.85 1.70
C ILE A 226 3.10 6.61 2.81
N GLU A 227 1.80 6.87 2.59
CA GLU A 227 0.75 6.68 3.61
C GLU A 227 0.76 5.24 4.16
N LEU A 228 0.84 4.24 3.28
CA LEU A 228 0.78 2.82 3.65
C LEU A 228 2.04 2.35 4.40
N LEU A 229 3.24 2.69 3.93
CA LEU A 229 4.48 2.36 4.64
C LEU A 229 4.58 3.10 5.98
N MET A 230 4.13 4.36 6.04
CA MET A 230 4.06 5.13 7.28
C MET A 230 3.03 4.58 8.27
N THR A 231 1.89 4.07 7.78
CA THR A 231 0.92 3.34 8.63
C THR A 231 1.56 2.09 9.25
N CYS A 232 2.36 1.35 8.47
CA CYS A 232 3.13 0.21 8.97
C CYS A 232 4.19 0.63 10.01
N ILE A 233 4.91 1.74 9.78
CA ILE A 233 5.88 2.31 10.74
C ILE A 233 5.18 2.69 12.05
N LEU A 234 4.06 3.42 11.99
CA LEU A 234 3.29 3.83 13.17
C LEU A 234 2.82 2.64 14.01
N TYR A 235 2.41 1.53 13.39
CA TYR A 235 2.05 0.30 14.10
C TYR A 235 3.23 -0.36 14.83
N VAL A 236 4.48 -0.13 14.40
CA VAL A 236 5.68 -0.60 15.12
C VAL A 236 6.06 0.39 16.23
N VAL A 237 6.03 1.71 15.98
CA VAL A 237 6.34 2.74 16.99
C VAL A 237 5.43 2.59 18.22
N VAL A 238 4.10 2.61 18.01
CA VAL A 238 3.11 2.47 19.09
C VAL A 238 3.24 1.17 19.87
N CYS A 239 3.73 0.10 19.24
CA CYS A 239 4.03 -1.15 19.92
C CYS A 239 5.19 -1.02 20.90
N GLY A 240 6.21 -0.22 20.57
CA GLY A 240 7.24 0.21 21.52
C GLY A 240 6.63 1.01 22.68
N ASP A 241 5.87 2.07 22.36
CA ASP A 241 5.27 3.01 23.33
C ASP A 241 4.33 2.31 24.35
N LEU A 242 3.57 1.32 23.89
CA LEU A 242 2.71 0.48 24.73
C LEU A 242 3.50 -0.45 25.65
N MET A 243 4.61 -1.01 25.18
CA MET A 243 5.40 -1.96 25.97
C MET A 243 6.33 -1.26 26.97
N ILE A 244 7.00 -0.17 26.60
CA ILE A 244 7.76 0.64 27.56
C ILE A 244 6.84 1.28 28.61
N GLY A 245 5.64 1.72 28.19
CA GLY A 245 4.62 2.22 29.11
C GLY A 245 4.13 1.15 30.09
N THR A 246 4.18 -0.14 29.72
CA THR A 246 3.80 -1.29 30.56
C THR A 246 4.93 -1.70 31.51
N PHE A 247 6.18 -1.70 31.03
CA PHE A 247 7.36 -2.16 31.76
C PHE A 247 8.42 -1.04 31.87
N PRO A 248 8.12 0.10 32.52
CA PRO A 248 9.00 1.27 32.53
C PRO A 248 10.32 1.02 33.30
N GLU A 249 10.32 0.09 34.26
CA GLU A 249 11.52 -0.38 34.98
C GLU A 249 12.14 -1.64 34.35
N GLY A 250 11.66 -2.04 33.16
CA GLY A 250 12.13 -3.22 32.45
C GLY A 250 13.49 -3.01 31.77
N ALA A 251 14.27 -4.09 31.64
CA ALA A 251 15.58 -4.07 30.97
C ALA A 251 15.52 -3.96 29.43
N ILE A 252 14.34 -3.66 28.86
CA ILE A 252 14.10 -3.59 27.41
C ILE A 252 13.56 -2.19 27.10
N ASP A 253 14.34 -1.40 26.36
CA ASP A 253 13.97 -0.05 25.96
C ASP A 253 12.93 -0.04 24.82
N THR A 254 12.35 1.13 24.54
CA THR A 254 11.33 1.32 23.49
C THR A 254 11.77 0.77 22.13
N ARG A 255 13.04 0.98 21.72
CA ARG A 255 13.56 0.48 20.43
C ARG A 255 13.75 -1.03 20.43
N SER A 256 14.19 -1.61 21.54
CA SER A 256 14.27 -3.08 21.67
C SER A 256 12.89 -3.74 21.63
N TRP A 257 11.85 -3.10 22.19
CA TRP A 257 10.46 -3.53 22.00
C TRP A 257 9.99 -3.44 20.55
N MET A 258 10.32 -2.35 19.83
CA MET A 258 10.03 -2.21 18.39
C MET A 258 10.72 -3.32 17.56
N MET A 259 11.98 -3.65 17.86
CA MET A 259 12.70 -4.76 17.21
C MET A 259 12.06 -6.12 17.51
N LEU A 260 11.76 -6.40 18.79
CA LEU A 260 11.17 -7.67 19.23
C LEU A 260 9.81 -7.91 18.57
N ILE A 261 8.95 -6.90 18.54
CA ILE A 261 7.63 -6.99 17.90
C ILE A 261 7.76 -7.03 16.37
N GLY A 262 8.75 -6.32 15.81
CA GLY A 262 9.12 -6.40 14.39
C GLY A 262 9.48 -7.81 13.92
N ILE A 263 10.16 -8.61 14.75
CA ILE A 263 10.48 -10.02 14.43
C ILE A 263 9.18 -10.84 14.22
N PHE A 264 8.13 -10.61 15.02
CA PHE A 264 6.83 -11.27 14.85
C PHE A 264 6.06 -10.81 13.60
N LEU A 265 6.46 -9.70 12.95
CA LEU A 265 5.90 -9.26 11.67
C LEU A 265 6.58 -9.94 10.47
N LEU A 266 7.81 -10.46 10.59
CA LEU A 266 8.54 -11.08 9.46
C LEU A 266 7.77 -12.24 8.77
N PRO A 267 7.02 -13.11 9.48
CA PRO A 267 6.15 -14.12 8.85
C PRO A 267 5.06 -13.56 7.92
N LEU A 268 4.70 -12.28 8.05
CA LEU A 268 3.76 -11.61 7.13
C LEU A 268 4.35 -11.47 5.71
N GLY A 269 5.67 -11.59 5.54
CA GLY A 269 6.34 -11.68 4.25
C GLY A 269 5.78 -12.80 3.34
N PHE A 270 5.24 -13.86 3.95
CA PHE A 270 4.66 -15.02 3.26
C PHE A 270 3.17 -14.86 2.92
N LEU A 271 2.51 -13.75 3.27
CA LEU A 271 1.10 -13.53 2.95
C LEU A 271 0.89 -13.26 1.44
N LYS A 272 0.32 -14.27 0.75
CA LYS A 272 -0.02 -14.22 -0.68
C LYS A 272 -1.45 -13.75 -0.97
N SER A 273 -2.42 -13.97 -0.07
CA SER A 273 -3.86 -13.78 -0.33
C SER A 273 -4.54 -12.76 0.57
N LEU A 274 -5.36 -11.88 -0.03
CA LEU A 274 -6.24 -10.94 0.67
C LEU A 274 -7.34 -11.63 1.49
N GLN A 275 -7.70 -12.89 1.21
CA GLN A 275 -8.61 -13.64 2.08
C GLN A 275 -8.00 -13.81 3.48
N HIS A 276 -6.71 -14.10 3.57
CA HIS A 276 -6.01 -14.25 4.85
C HIS A 276 -5.95 -12.90 5.58
N VAL A 277 -5.65 -11.82 4.84
CA VAL A 277 -5.71 -10.44 5.38
C VAL A 277 -7.11 -10.11 5.91
N SER A 278 -8.18 -10.50 5.21
CA SER A 278 -9.56 -10.25 5.66
C SER A 278 -9.96 -11.07 6.90
N VAL A 279 -9.38 -12.25 7.13
CA VAL A 279 -9.54 -13.00 8.37
C VAL A 279 -8.79 -12.32 9.53
N LEU A 280 -7.61 -11.77 9.27
CA LEU A 280 -6.86 -10.98 10.24
C LEU A 280 -7.58 -9.66 10.58
N SER A 281 -8.21 -8.99 9.60
CA SER A 281 -9.10 -7.84 9.82
C SER A 281 -10.29 -8.16 10.72
N PHE A 282 -10.88 -9.36 10.62
CA PHE A 282 -11.96 -9.79 11.51
C PHE A 282 -11.47 -9.93 12.96
N TRP A 283 -10.36 -10.65 13.19
CA TRP A 283 -9.78 -10.79 14.54
C TRP A 283 -9.29 -9.45 15.10
N CYS A 284 -8.72 -8.58 14.27
CA CYS A 284 -8.40 -7.19 14.64
C CYS A 284 -9.66 -6.45 15.14
N THR A 285 -10.78 -6.56 14.43
CA THR A 285 -12.02 -5.88 14.79
C THR A 285 -12.62 -6.44 16.09
N MET A 286 -12.57 -7.75 16.32
CA MET A 286 -13.02 -8.35 17.59
C MET A 286 -12.13 -7.89 18.76
N SER A 287 -10.81 -7.87 18.57
CA SER A 287 -9.86 -7.32 19.56
C SER A 287 -10.12 -5.83 19.82
N HIS A 288 -10.38 -5.04 18.77
CA HIS A 288 -10.76 -3.63 18.90
C HIS A 288 -12.02 -3.45 19.74
N LEU A 289 -13.10 -4.17 19.45
CA LEU A 289 -14.35 -4.05 20.22
C LEU A 289 -14.15 -4.41 21.70
N PHE A 290 -13.43 -5.49 21.99
CA PHE A 290 -13.10 -5.92 23.35
C PHE A 290 -12.31 -4.86 24.14
N ILE A 291 -11.22 -4.34 23.55
CA ILE A 291 -10.35 -3.33 24.18
C ILE A 291 -11.12 -2.05 24.50
N ASN A 292 -11.95 -1.57 23.56
CA ASN A 292 -12.69 -0.33 23.78
C ASN A 292 -13.84 -0.53 24.77
N ALA A 293 -14.50 -1.69 24.80
CA ALA A 293 -15.48 -2.00 25.84
C ALA A 293 -14.85 -2.00 27.24
N ILE A 294 -13.61 -2.49 27.37
CA ILE A 294 -12.84 -2.43 28.62
C ILE A 294 -12.47 -0.98 28.99
N ILE A 295 -11.95 -0.19 28.05
CA ILE A 295 -11.55 1.21 28.33
C ILE A 295 -12.76 2.07 28.66
N ILE A 296 -13.86 1.97 27.90
CA ILE A 296 -15.11 2.70 28.18
C ILE A 296 -15.72 2.22 29.50
N GLY A 297 -15.69 0.91 29.78
CA GLY A 297 -16.13 0.35 31.05
C GLY A 297 -15.36 0.92 32.25
N TYR A 298 -14.03 1.03 32.14
CA TYR A 298 -13.20 1.71 33.15
C TYR A 298 -13.60 3.19 33.31
N CYS A 299 -13.69 3.93 32.21
CA CYS A 299 -14.08 5.35 32.22
C CYS A 299 -15.47 5.57 32.85
N LEU A 300 -16.42 4.64 32.67
CA LEU A 300 -17.77 4.71 33.25
C LEU A 300 -17.82 4.34 34.75
N LEU A 301 -16.82 3.64 35.28
CA LEU A 301 -16.68 3.44 36.74
C LEU A 301 -16.20 4.73 37.40
N GLU A 302 -15.26 5.43 36.77
CA GLU A 302 -14.70 6.72 37.23
C GLU A 302 -15.64 7.93 36.93
N ILE A 303 -16.93 7.69 36.63
CA ILE A 303 -17.88 8.73 36.19
C ILE A 303 -18.14 9.84 37.22
N GLY A 304 -17.87 9.58 38.51
CA GLY A 304 -17.95 10.57 39.58
C GLY A 304 -16.92 11.69 39.44
N ASP A 305 -15.73 11.38 38.91
CA ASP A 305 -14.59 12.29 38.81
C ASP A 305 -14.41 12.88 37.39
N TRP A 306 -15.43 12.76 36.53
CA TRP A 306 -15.39 13.29 35.17
C TRP A 306 -15.23 14.82 35.13
N GLY A 307 -14.16 15.27 34.48
CA GLY A 307 -13.78 16.68 34.35
C GLY A 307 -14.61 17.46 33.32
N TRP A 308 -15.94 17.52 33.49
CA TRP A 308 -16.86 18.23 32.57
C TRP A 308 -16.40 19.66 32.24
N SER A 309 -15.92 20.41 33.23
CA SER A 309 -15.40 21.78 33.09
C SER A 309 -13.98 21.88 32.51
N LYS A 310 -13.29 20.76 32.28
CA LYS A 310 -11.96 20.70 31.64
C LYS A 310 -12.02 20.66 30.12
N VAL A 311 -13.19 20.36 29.53
CA VAL A 311 -13.36 20.33 28.06
C VAL A 311 -13.35 21.77 27.55
N LYS A 312 -12.28 22.12 26.83
CA LYS A 312 -12.02 23.51 26.42
C LYS A 312 -12.89 23.93 25.24
N TRP A 313 -13.29 25.19 25.23
CA TRP A 313 -13.79 25.91 24.04
C TRP A 313 -12.68 26.66 23.30
N THR A 314 -11.53 26.85 23.96
CA THR A 314 -10.31 27.42 23.39
C THR A 314 -9.47 26.36 22.70
N ILE A 315 -8.78 26.76 21.62
CA ILE A 315 -7.92 25.89 20.82
C ILE A 315 -6.45 26.14 21.21
N ASP A 316 -5.67 25.07 21.44
CA ASP A 316 -4.21 25.14 21.51
C ASP A 316 -3.65 25.34 20.09
N ILE A 317 -3.50 26.59 19.65
CA ILE A 317 -3.14 26.93 18.26
C ILE A 317 -1.82 26.26 17.81
N LYS A 318 -0.87 26.01 18.71
CA LYS A 318 0.41 25.35 18.35
C LYS A 318 0.26 23.83 18.14
N ASN A 319 -0.59 23.15 18.91
CA ASN A 319 -0.65 21.68 18.93
C ASN A 319 -1.94 21.10 18.33
N PHE A 320 -2.97 21.92 18.12
CA PHE A 320 -4.21 21.49 17.47
C PHE A 320 -4.05 21.16 15.98
N PRO A 321 -3.20 21.84 15.17
CA PRO A 321 -2.98 21.42 13.79
C PRO A 321 -2.39 20.01 13.64
N ILE A 322 -1.46 19.64 14.53
CA ILE A 322 -0.95 18.25 14.66
C ILE A 322 -2.10 17.29 15.01
N SER A 323 -2.99 17.72 15.90
CA SER A 323 -4.19 16.95 16.31
C SER A 323 -5.23 16.82 15.18
N LEU A 324 -5.36 17.82 14.31
CA LEU A 324 -6.18 17.74 13.09
C LEU A 324 -5.56 16.74 12.11
N GLY A 325 -4.23 16.74 11.93
CA GLY A 325 -3.52 15.72 11.16
C GLY A 325 -3.80 14.30 11.67
N VAL A 326 -3.70 14.08 12.99
CA VAL A 326 -4.07 12.81 13.66
C VAL A 326 -5.52 12.40 13.35
N ILE A 327 -6.48 13.34 13.40
CA ILE A 327 -7.87 13.05 13.06
C ILE A 327 -8.03 12.70 11.57
N VAL A 328 -7.44 13.48 10.65
CA VAL A 328 -7.49 13.24 9.20
C VAL A 328 -6.91 11.87 8.86
N PHE A 329 -5.69 11.57 9.33
CA PHE A 329 -5.05 10.27 9.15
C PHE A 329 -5.93 9.11 9.64
N SER A 330 -6.58 9.29 10.79
CA SER A 330 -7.49 8.27 11.31
C SER A 330 -8.68 7.98 10.39
N TYR A 331 -9.04 8.87 9.45
CA TYR A 331 -10.12 8.65 8.49
C TYR A 331 -9.62 8.39 7.05
N THR A 332 -8.30 8.25 6.81
CA THR A 332 -7.79 7.85 5.50
C THR A 332 -8.30 6.45 5.15
N SER A 333 -9.15 6.35 4.14
CA SER A 333 -9.63 5.07 3.57
C SER A 333 -9.65 5.06 2.04
N GLN A 334 -9.52 6.22 1.41
CA GLN A 334 -9.64 6.48 -0.02
C GLN A 334 -8.69 5.63 -0.88
N ILE A 335 -7.54 5.22 -0.35
CA ILE A 335 -6.62 4.28 -1.00
C ILE A 335 -7.31 2.93 -1.32
N PHE A 336 -8.11 2.41 -0.38
CA PHE A 336 -8.71 1.08 -0.46
C PHE A 336 -10.02 1.05 -1.26
N LEU A 337 -10.77 2.16 -1.28
CA LEU A 337 -12.12 2.22 -1.84
C LEU A 337 -12.25 1.74 -3.30
N PRO A 338 -11.36 2.10 -4.25
CA PRO A 338 -11.54 1.75 -5.66
C PRO A 338 -11.60 0.25 -5.98
N THR A 339 -10.95 -0.59 -5.17
CA THR A 339 -10.98 -2.06 -5.36
C THR A 339 -11.73 -2.79 -4.26
N LEU A 340 -11.95 -2.18 -3.11
CA LEU A 340 -12.98 -2.66 -2.19
C LEU A 340 -14.37 -2.61 -2.86
N GLU A 341 -14.65 -1.55 -3.62
CA GLU A 341 -15.79 -1.48 -4.55
C GLU A 341 -15.67 -2.51 -5.67
N GLY A 342 -14.51 -2.60 -6.33
CA GLY A 342 -14.27 -3.54 -7.42
C GLY A 342 -14.54 -5.01 -7.05
N ASN A 343 -14.21 -5.41 -5.82
CA ASN A 343 -14.32 -6.79 -5.32
C ASN A 343 -15.67 -7.13 -4.67
N LEU A 344 -16.58 -6.16 -4.47
CA LEU A 344 -17.91 -6.44 -3.91
C LEU A 344 -18.71 -7.42 -4.78
N ILE A 345 -19.40 -8.37 -4.13
CA ILE A 345 -20.43 -9.21 -4.77
C ILE A 345 -21.53 -8.32 -5.37
N ASP A 346 -22.02 -7.36 -4.58
CA ASP A 346 -23.04 -6.37 -4.95
C ASP A 346 -22.51 -4.96 -4.71
N ARG A 347 -22.23 -4.24 -5.80
CA ARG A 347 -21.69 -2.88 -5.79
C ARG A 347 -22.74 -1.81 -5.44
N SER A 348 -24.04 -2.11 -5.58
CA SER A 348 -25.10 -1.14 -5.25
C SER A 348 -25.11 -0.78 -3.75
N LYS A 349 -24.64 -1.70 -2.91
CA LYS A 349 -24.52 -1.52 -1.45
C LYS A 349 -23.30 -0.69 -1.01
N PHE A 350 -22.39 -0.32 -1.92
CA PHE A 350 -21.16 0.40 -1.56
C PHE A 350 -21.47 1.71 -0.80
N ASP A 351 -22.41 2.51 -1.31
CA ASP A 351 -22.80 3.79 -0.71
C ASP A 351 -23.43 3.63 0.68
N TRP A 352 -24.26 2.60 0.85
CA TRP A 352 -24.88 2.25 2.12
C TRP A 352 -23.83 1.82 3.14
N MET A 353 -22.92 0.93 2.75
CA MET A 353 -21.79 0.47 3.57
C MET A 353 -20.90 1.66 3.98
N LEU A 354 -20.51 2.51 3.03
CA LEU A 354 -19.62 3.64 3.28
C LEU A 354 -20.26 4.69 4.21
N ASN A 355 -21.57 4.94 4.06
CA ASN A 355 -22.35 5.77 4.99
C ASN A 355 -22.28 5.21 6.42
N TRP A 356 -22.68 3.95 6.63
CA TRP A 356 -22.78 3.37 7.97
C TRP A 356 -21.42 3.18 8.64
N SER A 357 -20.37 2.79 7.90
CA SER A 357 -19.00 2.75 8.44
C SER A 357 -18.52 4.12 8.89
N HIS A 358 -18.78 5.20 8.14
CA HIS A 358 -18.39 6.55 8.55
C HIS A 358 -19.23 7.09 9.71
N ILE A 359 -20.55 6.84 9.74
CA ILE A 359 -21.44 7.24 10.85
C ILE A 359 -21.03 6.53 12.14
N ALA A 360 -20.79 5.21 12.08
CA ALA A 360 -20.33 4.43 13.23
C ALA A 360 -18.96 4.90 13.73
N ALA A 361 -18.00 5.11 12.82
CA ALA A 361 -16.68 5.63 13.18
C ALA A 361 -16.75 7.05 13.76
N ALA A 362 -17.58 7.93 13.20
CA ALA A 362 -17.79 9.29 13.70
C ALA A 362 -18.33 9.30 15.13
N ALA A 363 -19.43 8.58 15.37
CA ALA A 363 -20.04 8.48 16.69
C ALA A 363 -19.06 7.85 17.71
N PHE A 364 -18.45 6.72 17.35
CA PHE A 364 -17.58 5.97 18.25
C PHE A 364 -16.30 6.73 18.60
N LYS A 365 -15.59 7.31 17.62
CA LYS A 365 -14.36 8.08 17.85
C LYS A 365 -14.64 9.33 18.68
N SER A 366 -15.74 10.04 18.39
CA SER A 366 -16.14 11.24 19.13
C SER A 366 -16.49 10.93 20.58
N LEU A 367 -17.30 9.89 20.82
CA LEU A 367 -17.66 9.44 22.16
C LEU A 367 -16.46 8.91 22.93
N PHE A 368 -15.62 8.05 22.33
CA PHE A 368 -14.41 7.52 22.96
C PHE A 368 -13.43 8.63 23.33
N GLY A 369 -13.14 9.54 22.38
CA GLY A 369 -12.26 10.68 22.61
C GLY A 369 -12.73 11.57 23.75
N TRP A 370 -14.05 11.85 23.80
CA TRP A 370 -14.66 12.68 24.84
C TRP A 370 -14.72 11.99 26.21
N ILE A 371 -15.21 10.75 26.29
CA ILE A 371 -15.34 9.99 27.55
C ILE A 371 -13.98 9.75 28.21
N CYS A 372 -12.97 9.35 27.43
CA CYS A 372 -11.63 9.14 27.97
C CYS A 372 -10.99 10.45 28.43
N PHE A 373 -11.18 11.55 27.68
CA PHE A 373 -10.71 12.86 28.11
C PHE A 373 -11.44 13.38 29.36
N LEU A 374 -12.74 13.12 29.51
CA LEU A 374 -13.47 13.44 30.75
C LEU A 374 -12.88 12.70 31.96
N THR A 375 -12.46 11.45 31.77
CA THR A 375 -11.85 10.62 32.81
C THR A 375 -10.45 11.11 33.19
N PHE A 376 -9.53 11.26 32.21
CA PHE A 376 -8.11 11.54 32.47
C PHE A 376 -7.71 13.02 32.37
N GLN A 377 -8.67 13.89 32.01
CA GLN A 377 -8.56 15.34 32.07
C GLN A 377 -7.25 15.88 31.44
N ASN A 378 -6.51 16.74 32.15
CA ASN A 378 -5.26 17.33 31.65
C ASN A 378 -4.09 16.34 31.57
N ASP A 379 -4.17 15.20 32.25
CA ASP A 379 -3.10 14.20 32.33
C ASP A 379 -3.12 13.23 31.14
N THR A 380 -4.16 13.31 30.30
CA THR A 380 -4.37 12.54 29.07
C THR A 380 -3.11 12.44 28.19
N GLN A 381 -2.55 11.24 28.09
CA GLN A 381 -1.33 10.95 27.33
C GLN A 381 -1.61 10.74 25.83
N GLN A 382 -0.55 10.75 25.01
CA GLN A 382 -0.62 10.49 23.55
C GLN A 382 -1.21 9.11 23.21
N VAL A 383 -1.10 8.16 24.14
CA VAL A 383 -1.69 6.82 24.07
C VAL A 383 -2.48 6.61 25.36
N ILE A 384 -3.81 6.64 25.27
CA ILE A 384 -4.71 6.77 26.44
C ILE A 384 -4.55 5.68 27.49
N THR A 385 -4.16 4.46 27.10
CA THR A 385 -3.98 3.36 28.03
C THR A 385 -2.76 3.52 28.94
N ASN A 386 -1.85 4.44 28.62
CA ASN A 386 -0.76 4.79 29.51
C ASN A 386 -1.21 5.58 30.76
N ASN A 387 -2.42 6.14 30.76
CA ASN A 387 -3.06 6.74 31.95
C ASN A 387 -3.66 5.72 32.95
N LEU A 388 -3.78 4.44 32.60
CA LEU A 388 -4.42 3.45 33.48
C LEU A 388 -3.61 3.21 34.77
N HIS A 389 -4.20 3.55 35.92
CA HIS A 389 -3.51 3.53 37.22
C HIS A 389 -3.05 2.13 37.69
N SER A 390 -3.82 1.08 37.40
CA SER A 390 -3.46 -0.29 37.79
C SER A 390 -2.49 -0.91 36.79
N ALA A 391 -1.24 -1.13 37.21
CA ALA A 391 -0.17 -1.65 36.34
C ALA A 391 -0.52 -2.98 35.66
N GLY A 392 -1.16 -3.92 36.37
CA GLY A 392 -1.58 -5.20 35.80
C GLY A 392 -2.72 -5.05 34.77
N PHE A 393 -3.67 -4.16 35.01
CA PHE A 393 -4.75 -3.86 34.07
C PHE A 393 -4.22 -3.12 32.84
N LYS A 394 -3.37 -2.12 33.04
CA LYS A 394 -2.63 -1.41 32.00
C LYS A 394 -1.86 -2.37 31.10
N GLY A 395 -1.10 -3.31 31.68
CA GLY A 395 -0.37 -4.32 30.92
C GLY A 395 -1.25 -5.26 30.11
N LEU A 396 -2.40 -5.69 30.66
CA LEU A 396 -3.38 -6.47 29.90
C LEU A 396 -3.91 -5.69 28.69
N VAL A 397 -4.37 -4.45 28.89
CA VAL A 397 -4.94 -3.63 27.80
C VAL A 397 -3.87 -3.26 26.77
N ASN A 398 -2.65 -2.92 27.20
CA ASN A 398 -1.52 -2.62 26.31
C ASN A 398 -1.09 -3.85 25.49
N LEU A 399 -1.05 -5.04 26.09
CA LEU A 399 -0.74 -6.28 25.37
C LEU A 399 -1.83 -6.62 24.34
N CYS A 400 -3.11 -6.45 24.68
CA CYS A 400 -4.20 -6.60 23.72
C CYS A 400 -4.11 -5.59 22.57
N LEU A 401 -3.69 -4.34 22.84
CA LEU A 401 -3.40 -3.35 21.80
C LEU A 401 -2.21 -3.77 20.93
N VAL A 402 -1.11 -4.28 21.48
CA VAL A 402 0.02 -4.79 20.68
C VAL A 402 -0.43 -5.91 19.74
N VAL A 403 -1.22 -6.88 20.23
CA VAL A 403 -1.82 -7.93 19.39
C VAL A 403 -2.71 -7.33 18.29
N LYS A 404 -3.53 -6.33 18.61
CA LYS A 404 -4.34 -5.60 17.62
C LYS A 404 -3.47 -4.90 16.56
N ALA A 405 -2.34 -4.31 16.90
CA ALA A 405 -1.42 -3.68 15.93
C ALA A 405 -0.87 -4.72 14.94
N VAL A 406 -0.39 -5.86 15.47
CA VAL A 406 0.11 -7.00 14.67
C VAL A 406 -0.98 -7.57 13.75
N LEU A 407 -2.25 -7.55 14.16
CA LEU A 407 -3.40 -7.93 13.32
C LEU A 407 -3.87 -6.82 12.36
N SER A 408 -3.53 -5.55 12.61
CA SER A 408 -3.84 -4.40 11.74
C SER A 408 -2.82 -4.23 10.62
N TYR A 409 -1.54 -4.50 10.91
CA TYR A 409 -0.39 -4.34 10.02
C TYR A 409 -0.51 -5.01 8.63
N PRO A 410 -1.08 -6.24 8.48
CA PRO A 410 -1.11 -6.95 7.20
C PRO A 410 -1.83 -6.19 6.08
N LEU A 411 -2.86 -5.39 6.39
CA LEU A 411 -3.68 -4.70 5.40
C LEU A 411 -2.92 -3.60 4.65
N PRO A 412 -2.35 -2.56 5.31
CA PRO A 412 -1.53 -1.56 4.62
C PRO A 412 -0.22 -2.14 4.09
N TYR A 413 0.37 -3.15 4.75
CA TYR A 413 1.59 -3.81 4.28
C TYR A 413 1.39 -4.54 2.94
N TYR A 414 0.31 -5.32 2.81
CA TYR A 414 -0.01 -6.01 1.55
C TYR A 414 -0.25 -5.00 0.42
N ALA A 415 -0.98 -3.92 0.73
CA ALA A 415 -1.24 -2.83 -0.21
C ALA A 415 0.05 -2.14 -0.68
N ALA A 416 0.97 -1.83 0.24
CA ALA A 416 2.27 -1.24 -0.09
C ALA A 416 3.10 -2.20 -0.96
N CYS A 417 3.13 -3.49 -0.62
CA CYS A 417 3.79 -4.51 -1.43
C CYS A 417 3.21 -4.57 -2.85
N GLU A 418 1.90 -4.52 -3.03
CA GLU A 418 1.24 -4.58 -4.34
C GLU A 418 1.51 -3.31 -5.19
N LEU A 419 1.50 -2.11 -4.59
CA LEU A 419 1.86 -0.87 -5.30
C LEU A 419 3.34 -0.83 -5.69
N LEU A 420 4.24 -1.29 -4.80
CA LEU A 420 5.67 -1.45 -5.10
C LEU A 420 5.90 -2.49 -6.20
N GLU A 421 5.16 -3.61 -6.18
CA GLU A 421 5.18 -4.63 -7.22
C GLU A 421 4.76 -4.06 -8.59
N ARG A 422 3.65 -3.33 -8.62
CA ARG A 422 3.13 -2.63 -9.81
C ARG A 422 4.11 -1.56 -10.33
N ALA A 423 4.88 -0.91 -9.47
CA ALA A 423 5.84 0.13 -9.83
C ALA A 423 7.18 -0.41 -10.38
N PHE A 424 7.68 -1.51 -9.83
CA PHE A 424 9.06 -1.97 -10.06
C PHE A 424 9.18 -3.32 -10.79
N PHE A 425 8.19 -4.21 -10.69
CA PHE A 425 8.33 -5.65 -10.96
C PHE A 425 7.28 -6.21 -11.94
N ARG A 426 6.91 -5.45 -12.98
CA ARG A 426 6.05 -5.92 -14.10
C ARG A 426 6.84 -6.50 -15.28
N GLY A 427 8.16 -6.72 -15.14
CA GLY A 427 9.03 -7.16 -16.23
C GLY A 427 9.49 -6.04 -17.16
N ARG A 428 10.53 -6.30 -17.96
CA ARG A 428 11.03 -5.40 -19.01
C ARG A 428 10.23 -5.61 -20.31
N PRO A 429 10.00 -4.57 -21.13
CA PRO A 429 10.43 -3.17 -20.95
C PRO A 429 9.51 -2.34 -20.04
N LYS A 430 8.36 -2.88 -19.58
CA LYS A 430 7.34 -2.12 -18.82
C LYS A 430 7.86 -1.56 -17.48
N THR A 431 8.86 -2.19 -16.86
CA THR A 431 9.50 -1.80 -15.58
C THR A 431 10.97 -2.26 -15.53
N LEU A 432 11.73 -1.83 -14.52
CA LEU A 432 13.18 -2.07 -14.38
C LEU A 432 13.56 -3.53 -14.10
N PHE A 433 12.75 -4.25 -13.32
CA PHE A 433 13.05 -5.58 -12.80
C PHE A 433 12.13 -6.67 -13.38
N PRO A 434 12.52 -7.96 -13.33
CA PRO A 434 11.64 -9.08 -13.68
C PRO A 434 10.41 -9.19 -12.76
N THR A 435 9.48 -10.09 -13.08
CA THR A 435 8.28 -10.35 -12.27
C THR A 435 8.59 -11.15 -11.00
N ILE A 436 7.99 -10.81 -9.85
CA ILE A 436 8.22 -11.54 -8.59
C ILE A 436 7.59 -12.94 -8.56
N TRP A 437 6.65 -13.23 -9.45
CA TRP A 437 5.90 -14.50 -9.51
C TRP A 437 6.44 -15.43 -10.61
N THR A 438 6.38 -16.75 -10.39
CA THR A 438 6.55 -17.77 -11.44
C THR A 438 5.35 -17.79 -12.39
N VAL A 439 5.42 -18.62 -13.44
CA VAL A 439 4.29 -18.83 -14.38
C VAL A 439 3.10 -19.44 -13.62
N ASP A 440 3.37 -20.30 -12.65
CA ASP A 440 2.43 -21.03 -11.79
C ASP A 440 1.82 -20.17 -10.67
N ARG A 441 2.03 -18.84 -10.73
CA ARG A 441 1.68 -17.85 -9.69
C ARG A 441 2.33 -18.10 -8.31
N GLU A 442 3.46 -18.80 -8.27
CA GLU A 442 4.23 -18.99 -7.04
C GLU A 442 5.25 -17.87 -6.78
N LEU A 443 5.52 -17.55 -5.52
CA LEU A 443 6.35 -16.40 -5.14
C LEU A 443 7.84 -16.77 -5.23
N LYS A 444 8.60 -16.10 -6.10
CA LYS A 444 10.06 -16.35 -6.23
C LYS A 444 10.79 -15.94 -4.95
N VAL A 445 11.86 -16.66 -4.62
CA VAL A 445 12.69 -16.43 -3.41
C VAL A 445 13.14 -14.97 -3.28
N TRP A 446 13.54 -14.32 -4.36
CA TRP A 446 13.94 -12.90 -4.33
C TRP A 446 12.74 -11.94 -4.19
N GLY A 447 11.54 -12.35 -4.62
CA GLY A 447 10.30 -11.61 -4.40
C GLY A 447 9.82 -11.69 -2.94
N LEU A 448 10.01 -12.84 -2.31
CA LEU A 448 9.88 -12.99 -0.85
C LEU A 448 10.93 -12.15 -0.11
N ALA A 449 12.19 -12.15 -0.56
CA ALA A 449 13.24 -11.32 0.03
C ALA A 449 12.93 -9.80 -0.09
N TRP A 450 12.35 -9.36 -1.21
CA TRP A 450 11.84 -7.99 -1.36
C TRP A 450 10.72 -7.68 -0.35
N ARG A 451 9.70 -8.56 -0.26
CA ARG A 451 8.59 -8.42 0.69
C ARG A 451 9.07 -8.35 2.15
N VAL A 452 9.98 -9.25 2.55
CA VAL A 452 10.64 -9.20 3.88
C VAL A 452 11.47 -7.93 4.05
N GLY A 453 12.18 -7.47 3.01
CA GLY A 453 12.93 -6.21 3.01
C GLY A 453 12.06 -4.98 3.29
N VAL A 454 10.82 -4.95 2.80
CA VAL A 454 9.84 -3.89 3.14
C VAL A 454 9.48 -3.91 4.63
N ILE A 455 9.36 -5.08 5.26
CA ILE A 455 9.12 -5.21 6.72
C ILE A 455 10.34 -4.77 7.51
N VAL A 456 11.55 -5.15 7.09
CA VAL A 456 12.79 -4.68 7.73
C VAL A 456 12.93 -3.16 7.62
N PHE A 457 12.57 -2.56 6.48
CA PHE A 457 12.57 -1.12 6.29
C PHE A 457 11.60 -0.38 7.25
N THR A 458 10.37 -0.86 7.43
CA THR A 458 9.41 -0.22 8.35
C THR A 458 9.85 -0.33 9.82
N ILE A 459 10.46 -1.46 10.22
CA ILE A 459 11.04 -1.64 11.56
C ILE A 459 12.21 -0.65 11.77
N LEU A 460 13.14 -0.54 10.82
CA LEU A 460 14.25 0.40 10.91
C LEU A 460 13.76 1.86 11.01
N MET A 461 12.80 2.25 10.17
CA MET A 461 12.23 3.60 10.21
C MET A 461 11.50 3.91 11.53
N ALA A 462 10.84 2.93 12.16
CA ALA A 462 10.24 3.10 13.48
C ALA A 462 11.28 3.38 14.58
N ILE A 463 12.41 2.67 14.56
CA ILE A 463 13.53 2.84 15.50
C ILE A 463 14.19 4.23 15.36
N PHE A 464 14.22 4.78 14.15
CA PHE A 464 14.74 6.13 13.86
C PHE A 464 13.75 7.26 14.15
N ILE A 465 12.43 7.04 14.03
CA ILE A 465 11.39 8.09 14.20
C ILE A 465 10.34 7.71 15.27
N PRO A 466 10.74 7.55 16.55
CA PRO A 466 9.87 7.09 17.64
C PRO A 466 8.99 8.21 18.23
N HIS A 467 8.26 8.96 17.40
CA HIS A 467 7.40 10.07 17.85
C HIS A 467 5.97 9.92 17.31
N PHE A 468 5.22 8.97 17.88
CA PHE A 468 3.92 8.49 17.38
C PHE A 468 2.93 9.59 16.98
N SER A 469 2.59 10.54 17.87
CA SER A 469 1.57 11.56 17.54
C SER A 469 2.06 12.61 16.54
N ILE A 470 3.33 13.01 16.60
CA ILE A 470 3.93 14.00 15.69
C ILE A 470 4.02 13.42 14.28
N LEU A 471 4.53 12.18 14.16
CA LEU A 471 4.62 11.45 12.90
C LEU A 471 3.22 11.25 12.30
N MET A 472 2.24 10.80 13.10
CA MET A 472 0.84 10.63 12.66
C MET A 472 0.20 11.95 12.21
N GLY A 473 0.42 13.03 12.94
CA GLY A 473 -0.02 14.37 12.56
C GLY A 473 0.56 14.80 11.21
N PHE A 474 1.88 14.65 11.05
CA PHE A 474 2.57 14.97 9.79
C PHE A 474 2.02 14.17 8.60
N ILE A 475 1.82 12.85 8.74
CA ILE A 475 1.30 11.98 7.66
C ILE A 475 -0.11 12.40 7.26
N GLY A 476 -1.01 12.59 8.26
CA GLY A 476 -2.39 13.00 8.01
C GLY A 476 -2.51 14.38 7.38
N SER A 477 -1.65 15.32 7.78
CA SER A 477 -1.57 16.64 7.14
C SER A 477 -0.97 16.57 5.73
N PHE A 478 0.05 15.75 5.50
CA PHE A 478 0.71 15.62 4.20
C PHE A 478 -0.07 14.72 3.23
N THR A 479 0.14 13.40 3.30
CA THR A 479 -0.48 12.45 2.37
C THR A 479 -1.96 12.24 2.64
N GLY A 480 -2.40 12.32 3.89
CA GLY A 480 -3.82 12.23 4.27
C GLY A 480 -4.68 13.31 3.60
N THR A 481 -4.37 14.61 3.75
CA THR A 481 -5.16 15.67 3.09
C THR A 481 -5.13 15.56 1.56
N MET A 482 -4.01 15.15 0.97
CA MET A 482 -3.88 14.97 -0.48
C MET A 482 -4.75 13.83 -1.01
N LEU A 483 -4.68 12.64 -0.38
CA LEU A 483 -5.41 11.43 -0.76
C LEU A 483 -6.88 11.44 -0.34
N SER A 484 -7.23 12.14 0.74
CA SER A 484 -8.59 12.13 1.29
C SER A 484 -9.41 13.34 0.88
N PHE A 485 -8.83 14.53 0.72
CA PHE A 485 -9.59 15.77 0.44
C PHE A 485 -9.26 16.35 -0.95
N ILE A 486 -8.00 16.69 -1.22
CA ILE A 486 -7.63 17.54 -2.36
C ILE A 486 -7.83 16.80 -3.69
N TRP A 487 -7.28 15.59 -3.84
CA TRP A 487 -7.34 14.87 -5.12
C TRP A 487 -8.71 14.30 -5.47
N PRO A 488 -9.52 13.72 -4.55
CA PRO A 488 -10.87 13.25 -4.89
C PRO A 488 -11.74 14.37 -5.47
N CYS A 489 -11.79 15.52 -4.79
CA CYS A 489 -12.53 16.70 -5.24
C CYS A 489 -11.97 17.28 -6.55
N TYR A 490 -10.64 17.35 -6.70
CA TYR A 490 -10.05 17.81 -7.96
C TYR A 490 -10.34 16.87 -9.14
N PHE A 491 -10.32 15.55 -8.93
CA PHE A 491 -10.65 14.57 -9.97
C PHE A 491 -12.14 14.60 -10.33
N HIS A 492 -13.01 14.79 -9.35
CA HIS A 492 -14.44 14.99 -9.57
C HIS A 492 -14.72 16.26 -10.39
N LEU A 493 -14.17 17.40 -9.97
CA LEU A 493 -14.20 18.67 -10.72
C LEU A 493 -13.54 18.61 -12.10
N LYS A 494 -12.68 17.62 -12.38
CA LYS A 494 -12.00 17.45 -13.67
C LYS A 494 -12.77 16.53 -14.62
N LEU A 495 -13.44 15.49 -14.11
CA LEU A 495 -14.12 14.46 -14.90
C LEU A 495 -15.65 14.66 -15.00
N LYS A 496 -16.29 15.24 -13.99
CA LYS A 496 -17.75 15.34 -13.87
C LYS A 496 -18.31 16.75 -14.03
N ARG A 497 -17.45 17.77 -14.20
CA ARG A 497 -17.83 19.20 -14.19
C ARG A 497 -19.10 19.57 -14.94
N ASN A 498 -19.30 18.99 -16.14
CA ASN A 498 -20.40 19.34 -17.03
C ASN A 498 -21.76 18.71 -16.62
N SER A 499 -21.74 17.73 -15.71
CA SER A 499 -22.92 17.06 -15.15
C SER A 499 -23.14 17.36 -13.66
N MET A 500 -22.33 18.24 -13.06
CA MET A 500 -22.43 18.64 -11.65
C MET A 500 -23.32 19.88 -11.47
N GLU A 501 -24.06 19.91 -10.38
CA GLU A 501 -24.66 21.15 -9.87
C GLU A 501 -23.60 22.12 -9.32
N TRP A 502 -23.90 23.42 -9.36
CA TRP A 502 -23.08 24.46 -8.73
C TRP A 502 -22.90 24.26 -7.21
N SER A 503 -23.86 23.60 -6.55
CA SER A 503 -23.80 23.19 -5.14
C SER A 503 -22.61 22.25 -4.88
N ALA A 504 -22.48 21.18 -5.69
CA ALA A 504 -21.39 20.22 -5.62
C ALA A 504 -20.05 20.86 -6.01
N VAL A 505 -20.02 21.68 -7.07
CA VAL A 505 -18.81 22.41 -7.49
C VAL A 505 -18.29 23.31 -6.37
N ALA A 506 -19.17 24.05 -5.68
CA ALA A 506 -18.79 24.89 -4.55
C ALA A 506 -18.27 24.07 -3.36
N TYR A 507 -18.87 22.91 -3.07
CA TYR A 507 -18.45 22.05 -1.97
C TYR A 507 -17.10 21.36 -2.24
N ASP A 508 -16.84 20.88 -3.46
CA ASP A 508 -15.51 20.37 -3.86
C ASP A 508 -14.44 21.46 -3.72
N CYS A 509 -14.71 22.69 -4.17
CA CYS A 509 -13.78 23.81 -4.00
C CYS A 509 -13.53 24.15 -2.52
N PHE A 510 -14.55 24.05 -1.66
CA PHE A 510 -14.41 24.23 -0.21
C PHE A 510 -13.56 23.13 0.43
N VAL A 511 -13.76 21.87 0.07
CA VAL A 511 -12.97 20.73 0.59
C VAL A 511 -11.51 20.81 0.12
N ILE A 512 -11.26 21.25 -1.13
CA ILE A 512 -9.89 21.52 -1.62
C ILE A 512 -9.23 22.64 -0.81
N PHE A 513 -9.92 23.76 -0.58
CA PHE A 513 -9.40 24.87 0.24
C PHE A 513 -9.07 24.43 1.67
N LEU A 514 -9.98 23.69 2.31
CA LEU A 514 -9.80 23.15 3.66
C LEU A 514 -8.65 22.14 3.73
N GLY A 515 -8.49 21.29 2.71
CA GLY A 515 -7.36 20.37 2.60
C GLY A 515 -6.01 21.07 2.42
N ILE A 516 -5.94 22.12 1.60
CA ILE A 516 -4.73 22.94 1.47
C ILE A 516 -4.41 23.65 2.79
N LEU A 517 -5.42 24.21 3.47
CA LEU A 517 -5.26 24.90 4.74
C LEU A 517 -4.73 23.96 5.84
N PHE A 518 -5.38 22.81 6.05
CA PHE A 518 -4.96 21.83 7.06
C PHE A 518 -3.63 21.16 6.71
N GLY A 519 -3.36 20.97 5.42
CA GLY A 519 -2.10 20.41 4.93
C GLY A 519 -0.93 21.35 5.16
N VAL A 520 -1.02 22.60 4.71
CA VAL A 520 0.08 23.58 4.87
C VAL A 520 0.39 23.85 6.35
N ILE A 521 -0.62 24.12 7.17
CA ILE A 521 -0.42 24.41 8.60
C ILE A 521 0.10 23.16 9.32
N GLY A 522 -0.58 22.01 9.17
CA GLY A 522 -0.22 20.80 9.89
C GLY A 522 1.12 20.18 9.46
N VAL A 523 1.54 20.32 8.20
CA VAL A 523 2.90 19.95 7.75
C VAL A 523 3.95 20.88 8.33
N TYR A 524 3.67 22.18 8.42
CA TYR A 524 4.59 23.14 9.05
C TYR A 524 4.75 22.87 10.55
N ASP A 525 3.65 22.74 11.31
CA ASP A 525 3.70 22.55 12.77
C ASP A 525 4.23 21.16 13.15
N SER A 526 3.75 20.09 12.49
CA SER A 526 4.23 18.73 12.77
C SER A 526 5.66 18.53 12.28
N GLY A 527 6.05 19.16 11.16
CA GLY A 527 7.42 19.12 10.64
C GLY A 527 8.40 19.87 11.56
N SER A 528 8.03 21.05 12.05
CA SER A 528 8.82 21.80 13.02
C SER A 528 8.94 21.03 14.34
N ALA A 529 7.83 20.49 14.86
CA ALA A 529 7.86 19.66 16.08
C ALA A 529 8.72 18.39 15.94
N LEU A 530 8.81 17.82 14.73
CA LEU A 530 9.68 16.67 14.46
C LEU A 530 11.16 17.08 14.40
N ILE A 531 11.49 18.23 13.79
CA ILE A 531 12.85 18.79 13.78
C ILE A 531 13.28 19.15 15.20
N ASP A 532 12.46 19.88 15.96
CA ASP A 532 12.68 20.23 17.37
C ASP A 532 13.03 18.97 18.19
N ALA A 533 12.30 17.87 18.00
CA ALA A 533 12.54 16.62 18.72
C ALA A 533 13.89 15.97 18.40
N PHE A 534 14.32 16.01 17.13
CA PHE A 534 15.64 15.53 16.72
C PHE A 534 16.81 16.43 17.15
N GLU A 535 16.64 17.76 17.11
CA GLU A 535 17.69 18.72 17.49
C GLU A 535 17.88 18.82 19.01
N ILE A 536 16.79 18.80 19.78
CA ILE A 536 16.82 18.83 21.26
C ILE A 536 17.22 17.46 21.83
N GLY A 537 17.03 16.37 21.05
CA GLY A 537 17.22 15.00 21.53
C GLY A 537 16.21 14.66 22.62
N LEU A 538 14.93 14.99 22.40
CA LEU A 538 13.87 14.75 23.39
C LEU A 538 13.83 13.25 23.76
N PRO A 539 13.74 12.92 25.08
CA PRO A 539 13.59 11.54 25.50
C PRO A 539 12.27 10.95 24.95
N PHE A 540 12.32 9.65 24.67
CA PHE A 540 11.25 8.87 24.04
C PHE A 540 10.09 8.57 25.00
#